data_AF-A0A395NZL7-F1
#
_entry.id   AF-A0A395NZL7-F1
#
_cell.length_a   1.000
_cell.length_b   1.000
_cell.length_c   1.000
_cell.angle_alpha   90.00
_cell.angle_beta   90.00
_cell.angle_gamma   90.00
#
_symmetry.space_group_name_H-M   'P 1'
#
loop_
_entity.id
_entity.type
_entity.pdbx_description
1 polymer ?
#
loop_
_entity_poly.entity_id
_entity_poly.type
_entity_poly.pdbx_seq_one_letter_code
_entity_poly.pdbx_strand_id
1 'polypeptide(L)'
;MAKNRKEKPIKLRQPDRSAPTERTLLQLADERELFEKAAKRERQLAGEDVSDDEDEDARLSPGAERFLEALLYTSTLAMLHFTFDVLVMNQYGTEIKWKRICTNAARAWIVFFFLFYALHPHEPNATLIPGLPRRFQRSLRQLLFFAMSCITGCALVFITNSKGYLYNMKRAPPLGCLWLWAVVELDLKWALPSLAVTGVYVWVNGYSIK
;
A
#
# COMPACT_ATOMS: atom_id res chain seq x y z
N MET A 1 -44.52 52.08 64.00
CA MET A 1 -45.18 51.78 62.72
C MET A 1 -44.16 51.94 61.59
N ALA A 2 -43.53 50.85 61.12
CA ALA A 2 -42.64 50.88 59.95
C ALA A 2 -43.48 50.57 58.70
N LYS A 3 -43.73 51.60 57.89
CA LYS A 3 -44.65 51.56 56.75
C LYS A 3 -44.02 50.77 55.60
N ASN A 4 -44.68 49.70 55.20
CA ASN A 4 -44.41 48.87 54.01
C ASN A 4 -43.95 49.72 52.81
N ARG A 5 -42.68 49.59 52.40
CA ARG A 5 -42.14 50.20 51.18
C ARG A 5 -42.56 49.34 49.99
N LYS A 6 -43.65 49.71 49.32
CA LYS A 6 -44.07 49.07 48.06
C LYS A 6 -42.95 49.26 47.02
N GLU A 7 -42.32 48.17 46.61
CA GLU A 7 -41.36 48.18 45.51
C GLU A 7 -42.09 48.44 44.18
N LYS A 8 -41.49 49.27 43.32
CA LYS A 8 -42.09 49.67 42.04
C LYS A 8 -41.99 48.51 41.04
N PRO A 9 -43.04 48.19 40.26
CA PRO A 9 -42.99 47.12 39.28
C PRO A 9 -41.96 47.46 38.18
N ILE A 10 -40.99 46.57 38.00
CA ILE A 10 -39.97 46.68 36.95
C ILE A 10 -40.66 46.42 35.61
N LYS A 11 -40.65 47.39 34.69
CA LYS A 11 -41.18 47.19 33.33
C LYS A 11 -40.26 46.22 32.58
N LEU A 12 -40.75 45.00 32.34
CA LEU A 12 -40.06 44.02 31.51
C LEU A 12 -40.07 44.51 30.05
N ARG A 13 -38.91 44.91 29.52
CA ARG A 13 -38.74 45.13 28.09
C ARG A 13 -38.73 43.77 27.40
N GLN A 14 -39.57 43.61 26.38
CA GLN A 14 -39.47 42.45 25.51
C GLN A 14 -38.16 42.53 24.72
N PRO A 15 -37.48 41.39 24.48
CA PRO A 15 -36.34 41.35 23.58
C PRO A 15 -36.74 41.90 22.22
N ASP A 16 -35.86 42.69 21.62
CA ASP A 16 -36.10 43.18 20.27
C ASP A 16 -36.21 41.99 19.31
N ARG A 17 -37.32 41.94 18.57
CA ARG A 17 -37.61 40.92 17.55
C ARG A 17 -37.43 41.47 16.14
N SER A 18 -36.82 42.65 16.02
CA SER A 18 -36.43 43.22 14.74
C SER A 18 -35.47 42.29 14.00
N ALA A 19 -35.56 42.29 12.67
CA ALA A 19 -34.68 41.49 11.84
C ALA A 19 -33.23 42.00 11.99
N PRO A 20 -32.24 41.10 12.03
CA PRO A 20 -30.84 41.48 12.20
C PRO A 20 -30.39 42.38 11.04
N THR A 21 -29.70 43.47 11.40
CA THR A 21 -29.16 44.44 10.43
C THR A 21 -27.85 43.97 9.79
N GLU A 22 -27.13 43.09 10.48
CA GLU A 22 -25.88 42.48 10.02
C GLU A 22 -26.13 41.11 9.38
N ARG A 23 -25.18 40.65 8.56
CA ARG A 23 -25.26 39.33 7.92
C ARG A 23 -25.42 38.25 9.00
N THR A 24 -26.44 37.42 8.84
CA THR A 24 -26.69 36.34 9.79
C THR A 24 -25.66 35.23 9.65
N LEU A 25 -25.41 34.49 10.74
CA LEU A 25 -24.51 33.32 10.71
C LEU A 25 -24.98 32.27 9.71
N LEU A 26 -26.29 32.17 9.48
CA LEU A 26 -26.87 31.30 8.45
C LEU A 26 -26.47 31.76 7.05
N GLN A 27 -26.56 33.07 6.75
CA GLN A 27 -26.13 33.63 5.46
C GLN A 27 -24.62 33.48 5.25
N LEU A 28 -23.80 33.66 6.28
CA LEU A 28 -22.35 33.46 6.22
C LEU A 28 -21.97 31.98 6.03
N ALA A 29 -22.77 31.07 6.58
CA ALA A 29 -22.57 29.63 6.41
C ALA A 29 -22.98 29.17 5.01
N ASP A 30 -24.04 29.76 4.46
CA ASP A 30 -24.51 29.56 3.10
C ASP A 30 -23.49 30.11 2.07
N GLU A 31 -22.99 31.33 2.27
CA GLU A 31 -21.93 31.96 1.45
C GLU A 31 -20.61 31.16 1.43
N ARG A 32 -20.39 30.29 2.42
CA ARG A 32 -19.18 29.44 2.53
C ARG A 32 -19.44 27.96 2.26
N GLU A 33 -20.66 27.62 1.84
CA GLU A 33 -21.12 26.25 1.52
C GLU A 33 -20.87 25.26 2.68
N LEU A 34 -20.98 25.74 3.92
CA LEU A 34 -20.66 24.93 5.10
C LEU A 34 -21.69 23.79 5.29
N PHE A 35 -22.93 24.00 4.85
CA PHE A 35 -23.99 22.98 4.92
C PHE A 35 -23.73 21.84 3.94
N GLU A 36 -23.30 22.15 2.72
CA GLU A 36 -22.94 21.15 1.72
C GLU A 36 -21.71 20.36 2.14
N LYS A 37 -20.69 21.03 2.69
CA LYS A 37 -19.49 20.39 3.27
C LYS A 37 -19.84 19.47 4.44
N ALA A 38 -20.77 19.87 5.31
CA ALA A 38 -21.23 19.04 6.43
C ALA A 38 -22.00 17.81 5.93
N ALA A 39 -22.94 17.99 4.99
CA ALA A 39 -23.72 16.89 4.41
C ALA A 39 -22.81 15.90 3.65
N LYS A 40 -21.82 16.40 2.91
CA LYS A 40 -20.82 15.58 2.23
C LYS A 40 -19.98 14.76 3.21
N ARG A 41 -19.53 15.37 4.31
CA ARG A 41 -18.80 14.67 5.38
C ARG A 41 -19.65 13.58 6.05
N GLU A 42 -20.93 13.84 6.24
CA GLU A 42 -21.86 12.85 6.80
C GLU A 42 -22.05 11.65 5.87
N ARG A 43 -22.18 11.88 4.55
CA ARG A 43 -22.23 10.80 3.53
C ARG A 43 -20.92 10.01 3.43
N GLN A 44 -19.77 10.69 3.50
CA GLN A 44 -18.46 10.04 3.55
C GLN A 44 -18.32 9.13 4.79
N LEU A 45 -18.79 9.58 5.96
CA LEU A 45 -18.81 8.78 7.19
C LEU A 45 -19.80 7.62 7.13
N ALA A 46 -20.89 7.77 6.36
CA ALA A 46 -21.86 6.71 6.08
C ALA A 46 -21.37 5.67 5.05
N GLY A 47 -20.19 5.88 4.45
CA GLY A 47 -19.60 4.96 3.48
C GLY A 47 -20.24 5.01 2.09
N GLU A 48 -20.97 6.08 1.77
CA GLU A 48 -21.38 6.38 0.39
C GLU A 48 -20.20 7.02 -0.34
N ASP A 49 -19.80 6.44 -1.48
CA ASP A 49 -18.85 7.04 -2.42
C ASP A 49 -19.48 8.30 -3.03
N VAL A 50 -19.27 9.45 -2.38
CA VAL A 50 -19.59 10.76 -2.96
C VAL A 50 -18.41 11.13 -3.86
N SER A 51 -18.57 10.94 -5.16
CA SER A 51 -17.64 11.47 -6.17
C SER A 51 -17.60 12.99 -6.08
N ASP A 52 -16.40 13.52 -6.27
CA ASP A 52 -16.02 14.88 -5.93
C ASP A 52 -15.84 15.67 -7.23
N ASP A 53 -16.89 16.33 -7.73
CA ASP A 53 -16.84 17.01 -9.04
C ASP A 53 -15.92 18.26 -9.05
N GLU A 54 -15.41 18.71 -7.90
CA GLU A 54 -14.44 19.83 -7.83
C GLU A 54 -12.98 19.39 -7.71
N ASP A 55 -12.70 18.12 -7.42
CA ASP A 55 -11.34 17.53 -7.39
C ASP A 55 -11.07 16.62 -8.62
N GLU A 56 -11.98 16.59 -9.60
CA GLU A 56 -11.95 15.69 -10.76
C GLU A 56 -10.77 15.95 -11.71
N ASP A 57 -10.20 17.15 -11.75
CA ASP A 57 -9.12 17.50 -12.69
C ASP A 57 -7.76 16.83 -12.37
N ALA A 58 -7.60 16.25 -11.17
CA ALA A 58 -6.34 15.63 -10.73
C ALA A 58 -6.41 14.11 -10.52
N ARG A 59 -7.59 13.47 -10.63
CA ARG A 59 -7.73 12.02 -10.46
C ARG A 59 -7.47 11.32 -11.79
N LEU A 60 -6.44 10.49 -11.83
CA LEU A 60 -6.09 9.71 -13.02
C LEU A 60 -7.14 8.61 -13.22
N SER A 61 -7.33 8.15 -14.47
CA SER A 61 -8.22 7.00 -14.69
C SER A 61 -7.76 5.79 -13.84
N PRO A 62 -8.66 4.95 -13.31
CA PRO A 62 -8.28 3.79 -12.48
C PRO A 62 -7.25 2.86 -13.16
N GLY A 63 -7.30 2.76 -14.49
CA GLY A 63 -6.30 2.02 -15.27
C GLY A 63 -4.92 2.70 -15.30
N ALA A 64 -4.89 4.03 -15.38
CA ALA A 64 -3.66 4.82 -15.36
C ALA A 64 -3.00 4.82 -13.98
N GLU A 65 -3.79 4.92 -12.90
CA GLU A 65 -3.28 4.81 -11.53
C GLU A 65 -2.59 3.47 -11.30
N ARG A 66 -3.25 2.36 -11.64
CA ARG A 66 -2.68 1.01 -11.55
C ARG A 66 -1.42 0.86 -12.40
N PHE A 67 -1.42 1.40 -13.61
CA PHE A 67 -0.27 1.33 -14.50
C PHE A 67 0.94 2.09 -13.94
N LEU A 68 0.71 3.31 -13.44
CA LEU A 68 1.76 4.15 -12.86
C LEU A 68 2.26 3.58 -11.52
N GLU A 69 1.37 3.04 -10.70
CA GLU A 69 1.75 2.32 -9.47
C GLU A 69 2.63 1.12 -9.81
N ALA A 70 2.20 0.27 -10.75
CA ALA A 70 2.98 -0.88 -11.19
C ALA A 70 4.35 -0.46 -11.76
N LEU A 71 4.39 0.60 -12.58
CA LEU A 71 5.65 1.17 -13.07
C LEU A 71 6.57 1.61 -11.93
N LEU A 72 6.02 2.34 -10.96
CA LEU A 72 6.79 2.87 -9.84
C LEU A 72 7.40 1.72 -9.03
N TYR A 73 6.59 0.78 -8.53
CA TYR A 73 7.10 -0.33 -7.73
C TYR A 73 8.06 -1.22 -8.51
N THR A 74 7.73 -1.56 -9.76
CA THR A 74 8.59 -2.46 -10.55
C THR A 74 9.89 -1.80 -10.95
N SER A 75 9.93 -0.48 -11.15
CA SER A 75 11.17 0.25 -11.39
C SER A 75 12.11 0.18 -10.18
N THR A 76 11.58 0.31 -8.95
CA THR A 76 12.38 0.16 -7.73
C THR A 76 12.91 -1.27 -7.57
N LEU A 77 12.07 -2.27 -7.88
CA LEU A 77 12.45 -3.67 -7.83
C LEU A 77 13.50 -4.03 -8.91
N ALA A 78 13.42 -3.40 -10.08
CA ALA A 78 14.42 -3.54 -11.14
C ALA A 78 15.77 -2.95 -10.73
N MET A 79 15.77 -1.80 -10.04
CA MET A 79 17.00 -1.23 -9.46
C MET A 79 17.58 -2.12 -8.38
N LEU A 80 16.75 -2.72 -7.52
CA LEU A 80 17.21 -3.70 -6.55
C LEU A 80 17.83 -4.94 -7.23
N HIS A 81 17.18 -5.47 -8.27
CA HIS A 81 17.70 -6.58 -9.07
C HIS A 81 19.04 -6.22 -9.71
N PHE A 82 19.16 -5.02 -10.28
CA PHE A 82 20.40 -4.50 -10.85
C PHE A 82 21.52 -4.50 -9.79
N THR A 83 21.24 -3.98 -8.60
CA THR A 83 22.20 -3.96 -7.49
C THR A 83 22.59 -5.38 -7.08
N PHE A 84 21.66 -6.32 -6.98
CA PHE A 84 21.97 -7.72 -6.68
C PHE A 84 22.85 -8.36 -7.78
N ASP A 85 22.56 -8.11 -9.05
CA ASP A 85 23.41 -8.59 -10.16
C ASP A 85 24.85 -8.06 -10.03
N VAL A 86 25.03 -6.79 -9.66
CA VAL A 86 26.35 -6.18 -9.42
C VAL A 86 27.03 -6.82 -8.20
N LEU A 87 26.33 -6.91 -7.07
CA LEU A 87 26.87 -7.44 -5.82
C LEU A 87 27.32 -8.89 -5.98
N VAL A 88 26.51 -9.72 -6.65
CA VAL A 88 26.85 -11.13 -6.84
C VAL A 88 28.05 -11.28 -7.80
N MET A 89 28.16 -10.45 -8.83
CA MET A 89 29.38 -10.44 -9.68
C MET A 89 30.63 -10.04 -8.91
N ASN A 90 30.50 -9.07 -8.01
CA ASN A 90 31.59 -8.62 -7.15
C ASN A 90 31.97 -9.67 -6.10
N GLN A 91 30.99 -10.34 -5.48
CA GLN A 91 31.19 -11.41 -4.49
C GLN A 91 32.00 -12.57 -5.05
N TYR A 92 31.79 -12.93 -6.32
CA TYR A 92 32.50 -14.02 -6.98
C TYR A 92 33.73 -13.56 -7.79
N GLY A 93 34.16 -12.30 -7.66
CA GLY A 93 35.36 -11.77 -8.33
C GLY A 93 35.30 -11.83 -9.86
N THR A 94 34.11 -11.73 -10.44
CA THR A 94 33.91 -11.81 -11.90
C THR A 94 33.87 -10.43 -12.54
N GLU A 95 34.36 -10.32 -13.78
CA GLU A 95 34.30 -9.06 -14.52
C GLU A 95 32.86 -8.56 -14.72
N ILE A 96 32.66 -7.28 -14.42
CA ILE A 96 31.35 -6.61 -14.53
C ILE A 96 31.02 -6.38 -16.00
N LYS A 97 30.11 -7.20 -16.52
CA LYS A 97 29.58 -7.08 -17.87
C LYS A 97 28.33 -6.19 -17.87
N TRP A 98 28.51 -4.86 -17.91
CA TRP A 98 27.41 -3.87 -17.85
C TRP A 98 26.26 -4.17 -18.83
N LYS A 99 26.58 -4.50 -20.08
CA LYS A 99 25.57 -4.83 -21.09
C LYS A 99 24.68 -6.02 -20.67
N ARG A 100 25.28 -7.03 -20.02
CA ARG A 100 24.56 -8.20 -19.48
C ARG A 100 23.65 -7.79 -18.32
N ILE A 101 24.18 -7.00 -17.38
CA ILE A 101 23.43 -6.54 -16.20
C ILE A 101 22.22 -5.71 -16.63
N CYS A 102 22.40 -4.73 -17.52
CA CYS A 102 21.29 -3.91 -18.00
C CYS A 102 20.23 -4.76 -18.74
N THR A 103 20.66 -5.73 -19.55
CA THR A 103 19.73 -6.62 -20.25
C THR A 103 18.96 -7.52 -19.27
N ASN A 104 19.63 -8.05 -18.25
CA ASN A 104 19.01 -8.85 -17.22
C ASN A 104 18.01 -8.03 -16.39
N ALA A 105 18.39 -6.83 -15.97
CA ALA A 105 17.53 -5.92 -15.22
C ALA A 105 16.29 -5.53 -16.03
N ALA A 106 16.43 -5.22 -17.33
CA ALA A 106 15.31 -4.93 -18.21
C ALA A 106 14.36 -6.15 -18.38
N ARG A 107 14.90 -7.35 -18.54
CA ARG A 107 14.10 -8.59 -18.59
C ARG A 107 13.38 -8.86 -17.27
N ALA A 108 14.08 -8.71 -16.16
CA ALA A 108 13.52 -8.87 -14.83
C ALA A 108 12.42 -7.84 -14.57
N TRP A 109 12.63 -6.59 -14.97
CA TRP A 109 11.63 -5.52 -14.89
C TRP A 109 10.36 -5.86 -15.64
N ILE A 110 10.44 -6.33 -16.89
CA ILE A 110 9.27 -6.75 -17.67
C ILE A 110 8.51 -7.87 -16.97
N VAL A 111 9.23 -8.90 -16.48
CA VAL A 111 8.61 -10.02 -15.76
C VAL A 111 7.94 -9.55 -14.47
N PHE A 112 8.66 -8.76 -13.66
CA PHE A 112 8.11 -8.20 -12.43
C PHE A 112 6.95 -7.26 -12.71
N PHE A 113 6.95 -6.51 -13.82
CA PHE A 113 5.85 -5.65 -14.21
C PHE A 113 4.57 -6.45 -14.41
N PHE A 114 4.59 -7.50 -15.23
CA PHE A 114 3.41 -8.33 -15.42
C PHE A 114 2.98 -9.06 -14.15
N LEU A 115 3.96 -9.53 -13.38
CA LEU A 115 3.72 -10.28 -12.15
C LEU A 115 3.09 -9.36 -11.09
N PHE A 116 3.65 -8.18 -10.87
CA PHE A 116 3.13 -7.14 -9.98
C PHE A 116 1.78 -6.65 -10.46
N TYR A 117 1.64 -6.30 -11.74
CA TYR A 117 0.37 -5.86 -12.30
C TYR A 117 -0.73 -6.90 -12.10
N ALA A 118 -0.43 -8.20 -12.17
CA ALA A 118 -1.41 -9.26 -11.95
C ALA A 118 -1.72 -9.56 -10.47
N LEU A 119 -0.70 -9.55 -9.61
CA LEU A 119 -0.81 -10.06 -8.22
C LEU A 119 -0.85 -8.98 -7.14
N HIS A 120 -0.45 -7.75 -7.44
CA HIS A 120 -0.50 -6.62 -6.50
C HIS A 120 -1.95 -6.18 -6.25
N PRO A 121 -2.39 -6.02 -4.99
CA PRO A 121 -3.71 -5.51 -4.65
C PRO A 121 -3.76 -4.00 -4.90
N HIS A 122 -4.39 -3.60 -6.01
CA HIS A 122 -4.70 -2.20 -6.28
C HIS A 122 -5.96 -1.71 -5.54
N GLU A 123 -6.81 -2.64 -5.08
CA GLU A 123 -8.09 -2.36 -4.43
C GLU A 123 -8.33 -3.36 -3.30
N PRO A 124 -8.95 -2.97 -2.17
CA PRO A 124 -9.39 -3.91 -1.12
C PRO A 124 -10.30 -5.03 -1.65
N ASN A 125 -10.94 -4.80 -2.79
CA ASN A 125 -11.89 -5.69 -3.46
C ASN A 125 -11.36 -6.32 -4.76
N ALA A 126 -10.04 -6.30 -4.99
CA ALA A 126 -9.43 -6.84 -6.21
C ALA A 126 -9.67 -8.37 -6.33
N THR A 127 -10.50 -8.75 -7.30
CA THR A 127 -10.88 -10.14 -7.59
C THR A 127 -9.73 -10.89 -8.25
N LEU A 128 -9.03 -11.73 -7.47
CA LEU A 128 -7.91 -12.53 -7.98
C LEU A 128 -8.37 -13.71 -8.86
N ILE A 129 -9.47 -14.37 -8.45
CA ILE A 129 -10.08 -15.50 -9.17
C ILE A 129 -11.55 -15.17 -9.42
N PRO A 130 -12.00 -15.08 -10.69
CA PRO A 130 -13.41 -14.86 -11.00
C PRO A 130 -14.21 -16.06 -10.50
N GLY A 131 -15.15 -15.82 -9.57
CA GLY A 131 -16.04 -16.85 -9.01
C GLY A 131 -15.81 -17.23 -7.55
N LEU A 132 -14.72 -16.79 -6.91
CA LEU A 132 -14.49 -17.07 -5.48
C LEU A 132 -15.13 -15.97 -4.59
N PRO A 133 -15.84 -16.32 -3.49
CA PRO A 133 -16.42 -15.34 -2.57
C PRO A 133 -15.37 -14.36 -2.03
N ARG A 134 -15.70 -13.06 -2.03
CA ARG A 134 -14.79 -11.95 -1.67
C ARG A 134 -14.05 -12.14 -0.34
N ARG A 135 -14.72 -12.73 0.66
CA ARG A 135 -14.14 -13.03 1.99
C ARG A 135 -12.90 -13.92 1.95
N PHE A 136 -12.81 -14.85 0.98
CA PHE A 136 -11.69 -15.78 0.88
C PHE A 136 -10.54 -15.25 0.03
N GLN A 137 -10.76 -14.23 -0.80
CA GLN A 137 -9.75 -13.72 -1.72
C GLN A 137 -8.57 -13.10 -0.98
N ARG A 138 -8.81 -12.37 0.12
CA ARG A 138 -7.75 -11.82 0.96
C ARG A 138 -6.88 -12.93 1.56
N SER A 139 -7.51 -13.94 2.17
CA SER A 139 -6.78 -15.06 2.79
C SER A 139 -6.03 -15.89 1.75
N LEU A 140 -6.61 -16.09 0.56
CA LEU A 140 -5.97 -16.81 -0.54
C LEU A 140 -4.73 -16.06 -1.04
N ARG A 141 -4.81 -14.73 -1.18
CA ARG A 141 -3.66 -13.90 -1.57
C ARG A 141 -2.54 -14.00 -0.54
N GLN A 142 -2.87 -13.85 0.74
CA GLN A 142 -1.90 -13.99 1.84
C GLN A 142 -1.27 -15.40 1.86
N LEU A 143 -2.06 -16.46 1.63
CA LEU A 143 -1.55 -17.82 1.51
C LEU A 143 -0.61 -17.98 0.30
N LEU A 144 -0.96 -17.38 -0.84
CA LEU A 144 -0.15 -17.41 -2.06
C LEU A 144 1.20 -16.74 -1.81
N PHE A 145 1.23 -15.53 -1.25
CA PHE A 145 2.46 -14.83 -0.89
C PHE A 145 3.24 -15.54 0.21
N PHE A 146 2.57 -16.21 1.14
CA PHE A 146 3.22 -17.00 2.19
C PHE A 146 3.95 -18.21 1.58
N ALA A 147 3.27 -18.95 0.71
CA ALA A 147 3.87 -20.07 -0.01
C ALA A 147 5.00 -19.60 -0.93
N MET A 148 4.79 -18.50 -1.67
CA MET A 148 5.82 -17.90 -2.52
C MET A 148 7.04 -17.51 -1.69
N SER A 149 6.86 -16.85 -0.54
CA SER A 149 7.92 -16.44 0.36
C SER A 149 8.71 -17.64 0.89
N CYS A 150 8.03 -18.71 1.35
CA CYS A 150 8.69 -19.92 1.83
C CYS A 150 9.48 -20.64 0.72
N ILE A 151 8.86 -20.80 -0.47
CA ILE A 151 9.51 -21.49 -1.59
C ILE A 151 10.73 -20.70 -2.08
N THR A 152 10.58 -19.39 -2.29
CA THR A 152 11.66 -18.54 -2.80
C THR A 152 12.78 -18.36 -1.78
N GLY A 153 12.46 -18.18 -0.49
CA GLY A 153 13.44 -18.13 0.60
C GLY A 153 14.24 -19.42 0.72
N CYS A 154 13.58 -20.57 0.83
CA CYS A 154 14.26 -21.87 0.89
C CYS A 154 15.05 -22.16 -0.40
N ALA A 155 14.51 -21.83 -1.58
CA ALA A 155 15.22 -22.01 -2.84
C ALA A 155 16.48 -21.15 -2.93
N LEU A 156 16.42 -19.89 -2.48
CA LEU A 156 17.58 -19.00 -2.46
C LEU A 156 18.67 -19.54 -1.54
N VAL A 157 18.31 -19.99 -0.34
CA VAL A 157 19.24 -20.64 0.61
C VAL A 157 19.86 -21.90 0.01
N PHE A 158 19.04 -22.78 -0.58
CA PHE A 158 19.50 -24.02 -1.20
C PHE A 158 20.47 -23.73 -2.34
N ILE A 159 20.15 -22.78 -3.21
CA ILE A 159 20.96 -22.43 -4.37
C ILE A 159 22.31 -21.87 -3.92
N THR A 160 22.29 -20.88 -3.03
CA THR A 160 23.51 -20.22 -2.53
C THR A 160 24.45 -21.18 -1.81
N ASN A 161 23.94 -22.21 -1.12
CA ASN A 161 24.75 -23.19 -0.41
C ASN A 161 25.13 -24.43 -1.23
N SER A 162 24.29 -24.87 -2.18
CA SER A 162 24.44 -26.17 -2.84
C SER A 162 24.87 -26.09 -4.31
N LYS A 163 24.79 -24.92 -4.94
CA LYS A 163 25.09 -24.74 -6.37
C LYS A 163 26.35 -23.92 -6.58
N GLY A 164 27.00 -24.16 -7.73
CA GLY A 164 28.21 -23.44 -8.12
C GLY A 164 27.95 -21.96 -8.45
N TYR A 165 29.01 -21.16 -8.41
CA TYR A 165 28.96 -19.70 -8.57
C TYR A 165 28.20 -19.22 -9.82
N LEU A 166 28.40 -19.85 -10.99
CA LEU A 166 27.71 -19.48 -12.24
C LEU A 166 26.18 -19.61 -12.14
N TYR A 167 25.71 -20.58 -11.36
CA TYR A 167 24.28 -20.77 -11.14
C TYR A 167 23.75 -19.70 -10.18
N ASN A 168 24.49 -19.43 -9.10
CA ASN A 168 24.14 -18.39 -8.11
C ASN A 168 24.06 -17.01 -8.77
N MET A 169 25.04 -16.66 -9.60
CA MET A 169 25.07 -15.40 -10.37
C MET A 169 23.87 -15.20 -11.29
N LYS A 170 23.21 -16.28 -11.75
CA LYS A 170 22.06 -16.19 -12.66
C LYS A 170 20.72 -16.25 -11.95
N ARG A 171 20.64 -16.94 -10.80
CA ARG A 171 19.38 -17.27 -10.13
C ARG A 171 19.17 -16.53 -8.82
N ALA A 172 20.24 -16.21 -8.09
CA ALA A 172 20.11 -15.57 -6.78
C ALA A 172 19.51 -14.15 -6.87
N PRO A 173 19.91 -13.27 -7.81
CA PRO A 173 19.35 -11.93 -7.91
C PRO A 173 17.82 -11.89 -8.12
N PRO A 174 17.23 -12.59 -9.12
CA PRO A 174 15.78 -12.57 -9.30
C PRO A 174 15.03 -13.29 -8.18
N LEU A 175 15.59 -14.37 -7.60
CA LEU A 175 14.98 -15.05 -6.46
C LEU A 175 14.98 -14.19 -5.20
N GLY A 176 16.04 -13.42 -4.96
CA GLY A 176 16.12 -12.46 -3.85
C GLY A 176 15.08 -11.36 -3.97
N CYS A 177 14.92 -10.77 -5.16
CA CYS A 177 13.88 -9.77 -5.42
C CYS A 177 12.47 -10.35 -5.25
N LEU A 178 12.21 -11.55 -5.78
CA LEU A 178 10.92 -12.21 -5.65
C LEU A 178 10.59 -12.54 -4.20
N TRP A 179 11.58 -13.01 -3.43
CA TRP A 179 11.42 -13.31 -2.01
C TRP A 179 11.12 -12.05 -1.19
N LEU A 180 11.89 -10.98 -1.40
CA LEU A 180 11.67 -9.70 -0.72
C LEU A 180 10.30 -9.12 -1.03
N TRP A 181 9.90 -9.11 -2.30
CA TRP A 181 8.57 -8.67 -2.69
C TRP A 181 7.46 -9.51 -2.04
N ALA A 182 7.62 -10.84 -2.01
CA ALA A 182 6.65 -11.70 -1.34
C ALA A 182 6.56 -11.46 0.18
N VAL A 183 7.67 -11.10 0.85
CA VAL A 183 7.66 -10.76 2.29
C VAL A 183 7.02 -9.41 2.53
N VAL A 184 7.29 -8.40 1.70
CA VAL A 184 6.72 -7.05 1.83
C VAL A 184 5.19 -7.06 1.65
N GLU A 185 4.68 -7.95 0.82
CA GLU A 185 3.25 -8.09 0.55
C GLU A 185 2.46 -8.85 1.64
N LEU A 186 3.17 -9.53 2.56
CA LEU A 186 2.54 -10.27 3.65
C LEU A 186 2.16 -9.35 4.81
N ASP A 187 0.99 -9.61 5.41
CA ASP A 187 0.66 -9.03 6.71
C ASP A 187 1.72 -9.49 7.75
N LEU A 188 2.06 -8.64 8.72
CA LEU A 188 3.09 -8.92 9.73
C LEU A 188 2.92 -10.28 10.42
N LYS A 189 1.67 -10.70 10.63
CA LYS A 189 1.30 -12.00 11.22
C LYS A 189 1.75 -13.19 10.38
N TRP A 190 1.82 -13.05 9.06
CA TRP A 190 2.24 -14.09 8.11
C TRP A 190 3.71 -13.94 7.68
N ALA A 191 4.24 -12.72 7.68
CA ALA A 191 5.64 -12.46 7.36
C ALA A 191 6.61 -13.08 8.38
N LEU A 192 6.31 -12.97 9.68
CA LEU A 192 7.14 -13.57 10.73
C LEU A 192 7.28 -15.09 10.59
N PRO A 193 6.18 -15.87 10.48
CA PRO A 193 6.31 -17.31 10.30
C PRO A 193 6.95 -17.70 8.97
N SER A 194 6.78 -16.95 7.87
CA SER A 194 7.44 -17.30 6.59
C SER A 194 8.96 -17.17 6.67
N LEU A 195 9.44 -16.12 7.35
CA LEU A 195 10.87 -15.95 7.65
C LEU A 195 11.37 -17.02 8.61
N ALA A 196 10.59 -17.36 9.64
CA ALA A 196 10.93 -18.44 10.57
C ALA A 196 11.08 -19.78 9.85
N VAL A 197 10.21 -20.10 8.88
CA VAL A 197 10.33 -21.32 8.05
C VAL A 197 11.65 -21.35 7.30
N THR A 198 12.06 -20.22 6.70
CA THR A 198 13.35 -20.15 5.99
C THR A 198 14.53 -20.27 6.96
N GLY A 199 14.44 -19.66 8.16
CA GLY A 199 15.45 -19.79 9.21
C GLY A 199 15.59 -21.22 9.74
N VAL A 200 14.47 -21.90 9.99
CA VAL A 200 14.45 -23.32 10.38
C VAL A 200 15.04 -24.19 9.27
N TYR A 201 14.74 -23.88 8.01
CA TYR A 201 15.32 -24.60 6.86
C TYR A 201 16.84 -24.46 6.80
N VAL A 202 17.40 -23.28 7.06
CA VAL A 202 18.85 -23.05 7.18
C VAL A 202 19.43 -23.93 8.30
N TRP A 203 18.81 -23.92 9.47
CA TRP A 203 19.28 -24.65 10.65
C TRP A 203 19.25 -26.17 10.47
N VAL A 204 18.15 -26.73 9.98
CA VAL A 204 17.97 -28.19 9.78
C VAL A 204 18.98 -28.75 8.77
N ASN A 205 19.29 -27.98 7.71
CA ASN A 205 20.22 -28.43 6.68
C ASN A 205 21.69 -28.10 7.00
N GLY A 206 21.97 -27.47 8.14
CA GLY A 206 23.33 -27.09 8.53
C GLY A 206 23.98 -26.09 7.57
N TYR A 207 23.16 -25.28 6.85
CA TYR A 207 23.68 -24.31 5.91
C TYR A 207 24.36 -23.15 6.65
N SER A 208 25.53 -22.75 6.15
CA SER A 208 26.29 -21.65 6.73
C SER A 208 25.90 -20.35 6.05
N ILE A 209 25.52 -19.35 6.84
CA ILE A 209 25.48 -17.97 6.35
C ILE A 209 26.94 -17.49 6.39
N LYS A 210 27.60 -17.42 5.23
CA LYS A 210 28.96 -16.89 5.08
C LYS A 210 28.92 -15.49 4.50
#